data_AF-A0A2D6X869-F1
#
_entry.id   AF-A0A2D6X869-F1
#
_cell.length_a   1.000
_cell.length_b   1.000
_cell.length_c   1.000
_cell.angle_alpha   90.00
_cell.angle_beta   90.00
_cell.angle_gamma   90.00
#
_symmetry.space_group_name_H-M   'P 1'
#
loop_
_entity.id
_entity.type
_entity.pdbx_description
1 polymer ?
#
loop_
_entity_poly.entity_id
_entity_poly.type
_entity_poly.pdbx_seq_one_letter_code
_entity_poly.pdbx_strand_id
1 'polypeptide(L)'
;MKWLYTFQVNRDIEVEETTEKKNDKGEEIKETKTIKKTRPVQVKIRKPSRRMFDDGELYYGVKLSEGIKAGLLTRAQLAKRYEDDGGSLSDSEKERYSEVYLALFEKENQLQRYQLNLEKMSDEEKKDKISALLIEMSDLRRELQEFEASQSALFDQTAENRAKNKTIMWWVLQLANVEKTCGEWKDYHWYNKELKGDEKPEEPDMEALFIGEDLDQKLSKYDELEESEDLFWNETIKKLAYFISYWYSGQAETEEDFQRVEEFLTTQEEDEGEGKTEGEAEGETKAEDKTEDKAESTKDTEEKNPKNEPKKEVLVKPEKTEEKAKGDAADKKEEPAKQKNQPA
;
A
#
# COMPACT_ATOMS: atom_id res chain seq x y z
N MET A 1 18.21 8.99 19.19
CA MET A 1 17.40 8.78 17.97
C MET A 1 16.27 7.84 18.32
N LYS A 2 15.06 7.98 17.76
CA LYS A 2 14.00 6.94 17.86
C LYS A 2 13.67 6.49 16.45
N TRP A 3 13.33 5.21 16.30
CA TRP A 3 13.00 4.59 15.02
C TRP A 3 11.48 4.42 14.91
N LEU A 4 10.94 4.53 13.70
CA LEU A 4 9.57 4.17 13.37
C LEU A 4 9.46 2.68 13.07
N TYR A 5 10.42 2.17 12.30
CA TYR A 5 10.40 0.81 11.79
C TYR A 5 11.80 0.37 11.37
N THR A 6 12.06 -0.92 11.42
CA THR A 6 13.31 -1.56 10.99
C THR A 6 12.98 -2.75 10.09
N PHE A 7 13.65 -2.85 8.96
CA PHE A 7 13.53 -4.00 8.05
C PHE A 7 14.92 -4.40 7.52
N GLN A 8 14.98 -5.55 6.84
CA GLN A 8 16.22 -6.10 6.30
C GLN A 8 16.11 -6.26 4.78
N VAL A 9 17.22 -6.00 4.11
CA VAL A 9 17.37 -6.22 2.67
C VAL A 9 18.63 -7.04 2.44
N ASN A 10 18.53 -8.07 1.61
CA ASN A 10 19.64 -8.97 1.33
C ASN A 10 20.61 -8.32 0.35
N ARG A 11 21.90 -8.37 0.66
CA ARG A 11 22.98 -7.86 -0.17
C ARG A 11 23.97 -8.97 -0.50
N ASP A 12 24.28 -9.12 -1.78
CA ASP A 12 25.35 -10.02 -2.21
C ASP A 12 26.72 -9.34 -2.03
N ILE A 13 27.63 -10.05 -1.36
CA ILE A 13 28.97 -9.58 -1.04
C ILE A 13 29.98 -10.61 -1.55
N GLU A 14 31.03 -10.14 -2.23
CA GLU A 14 32.17 -10.96 -2.61
C GLU A 14 33.16 -11.04 -1.45
N VAL A 15 33.37 -12.24 -0.90
CA VAL A 15 34.30 -12.50 0.20
C VAL A 15 35.45 -13.36 -0.30
N GLU A 16 36.69 -12.91 -0.10
CA GLU A 16 37.89 -13.72 -0.34
C GLU A 16 38.13 -14.66 0.84
N GLU A 17 37.87 -15.96 0.68
CA GLU A 17 38.27 -16.98 1.65
C GLU A 17 39.68 -17.50 1.33
N THR A 18 40.59 -17.36 2.27
CA THR A 18 41.90 -18.02 2.21
C THR A 18 41.80 -19.38 2.90
N THR A 19 41.86 -20.47 2.13
CA THR A 19 41.98 -21.82 2.72
C THR A 19 43.45 -22.23 2.77
N GLU A 20 43.94 -22.54 3.97
CA GLU A 20 45.27 -23.13 4.15
C GLU A 20 45.17 -24.65 3.95
N LYS A 21 45.75 -25.16 2.85
CA LYS A 21 45.95 -26.61 2.67
C LYS A 21 47.42 -26.94 2.88
N LYS A 22 47.67 -27.99 3.68
CA LYS A 22 49.00 -28.62 3.78
C LYS A 22 49.10 -29.72 2.73
N ASN A 23 50.10 -29.62 1.85
CA ASN A 23 50.50 -30.75 1.00
C ASN A 23 51.33 -31.77 1.81
N ASP A 24 51.47 -33.00 1.29
CA ASP A 24 52.19 -34.15 1.88
C ASP A 24 53.69 -33.92 2.19
N LYS A 25 54.20 -32.70 2.07
CA LYS A 25 55.57 -32.28 2.44
C LYS A 25 55.64 -31.17 3.48
N GLY A 26 54.51 -30.75 4.06
CA GLY A 26 54.49 -29.83 5.21
C GLY A 26 54.67 -28.34 4.89
N GLU A 27 54.55 -27.91 3.63
CA GLU A 27 54.51 -26.50 3.24
C GLU A 27 53.06 -26.02 3.06
N GLU A 28 52.76 -24.82 3.56
CA GLU A 28 51.44 -24.18 3.54
C GLU A 28 51.18 -23.56 2.17
N ILE A 29 50.12 -24.01 1.48
CA ILE A 29 49.61 -23.38 0.26
C ILE A 29 48.35 -22.61 0.64
N LYS A 30 48.36 -21.30 0.37
CA LYS A 30 47.20 -20.41 0.50
C LYS A 30 46.45 -20.40 -0.83
N GLU A 31 45.27 -21.00 -0.85
CA GLU A 31 44.35 -20.92 -1.99
C GLU A 31 43.28 -19.86 -1.65
N THR A 32 43.35 -18.70 -2.31
CA THR A 32 42.33 -17.64 -2.19
C THR A 32 41.18 -17.95 -3.14
N LYS A 33 39.96 -18.08 -2.62
CA LYS A 33 38.74 -18.24 -3.42
C LYS A 33 37.78 -17.10 -3.11
N THR A 34 37.33 -16.40 -4.15
CA THR A 34 36.26 -15.40 -4.06
C THR A 34 34.91 -16.11 -4.07
N ILE A 35 34.16 -16.01 -2.97
CA ILE A 35 32.83 -16.61 -2.82
C ILE A 35 31.80 -15.48 -2.69
N LYS A 36 30.73 -15.54 -3.48
CA LYS A 36 29.56 -14.65 -3.32
C LYS A 36 28.71 -15.15 -2.16
N LYS A 37 28.46 -14.29 -1.17
CA LYS A 37 27.62 -14.58 -0.01
C LYS A 37 26.56 -13.51 0.16
N THR A 38 25.33 -13.93 0.39
CA THR A 38 24.21 -13.05 0.68
C THR A 38 24.16 -12.74 2.17
N ARG A 39 24.06 -11.46 2.51
CA ARG A 39 23.96 -10.96 3.88
C ARG A 39 22.71 -10.08 4.04
N PRO A 40 21.92 -10.24 5.11
CA PRO A 40 20.90 -9.26 5.46
C PRO A 40 21.54 -7.97 6.01
N VAL A 41 21.22 -6.82 5.41
CA VAL A 41 21.62 -5.48 5.85
C VAL A 41 20.42 -4.79 6.48
N GLN A 42 20.61 -4.17 7.65
CA GLN A 42 19.53 -3.45 8.33
C GLN A 42 19.30 -2.06 7.75
N VAL A 43 18.02 -1.74 7.54
CA VAL A 43 17.55 -0.40 7.16
C VAL A 43 16.54 0.07 8.21
N LYS A 44 16.67 1.31 8.68
CA LYS A 44 15.80 1.89 9.71
C LYS A 44 15.18 3.20 9.25
N ILE A 45 13.89 3.36 9.52
CA ILE A 45 13.16 4.61 9.28
C ILE A 45 13.21 5.44 10.57
N ARG A 46 13.78 6.62 10.50
CA ARG A 46 13.86 7.54 11.65
C ARG A 46 12.48 8.10 11.98
N LYS A 47 12.15 8.19 13.27
CA LYS A 47 10.99 8.97 13.74
C LYS A 47 11.24 10.47 13.54
N PRO A 48 10.38 11.17 12.79
CA PRO A 48 10.53 12.60 12.59
C PRO A 48 10.50 13.37 13.90
N SER A 49 11.29 14.43 13.95
CA SER A 49 11.17 15.44 15.01
C SER A 49 10.07 16.44 14.67
N ARG A 50 9.57 17.18 15.66
CA ARG A 50 8.61 18.27 15.43
C ARG A 50 9.11 19.27 14.37
N ARG A 51 10.39 19.64 14.43
CA ARG A 51 11.01 20.54 13.45
C ARG A 51 10.95 19.97 12.02
N MET A 52 11.12 18.66 11.87
CA MET A 52 11.02 18.01 10.56
C MET A 52 9.59 18.02 10.01
N PHE A 53 8.57 17.92 10.89
CA PHE A 53 7.18 18.09 10.47
C PHE A 53 6.92 19.50 9.94
N ASP A 54 7.37 20.52 10.67
CA ASP A 54 7.24 21.92 10.25
C ASP A 54 7.95 22.14 8.89
N ASP A 55 9.17 21.59 8.71
CA ASP A 55 9.92 21.65 7.45
C ASP A 55 9.17 20.93 6.31
N GLY A 56 8.59 19.75 6.57
CA GLY A 56 7.85 18.97 5.58
C GLY A 56 6.53 19.62 5.14
N GLU A 57 5.81 20.25 6.07
CA GLU A 57 4.60 21.03 5.77
C GLU A 57 4.93 22.25 4.92
N LEU A 58 6.00 22.98 5.27
CA LEU A 58 6.50 24.09 4.47
C LEU A 58 6.89 23.63 3.06
N TYR A 59 7.62 22.52 2.95
CA TYR A 59 8.03 21.96 1.66
C TYR A 59 6.81 21.62 0.79
N TYR A 60 5.80 20.95 1.36
CA TYR A 60 4.54 20.66 0.67
C TYR A 60 3.87 21.94 0.15
N GLY A 61 3.75 22.97 1.00
CA GLY A 61 3.13 24.24 0.62
C GLY A 61 3.86 24.95 -0.53
N VAL A 62 5.21 24.93 -0.51
CA VAL A 62 6.02 25.47 -1.60
C VAL A 62 5.80 24.68 -2.90
N LYS A 63 5.84 23.34 -2.85
CA LYS A 63 5.62 22.50 -4.05
C LYS A 63 4.21 22.59 -4.62
N LEU A 64 3.20 22.74 -3.76
CA LEU A 64 1.84 23.02 -4.19
C LEU A 64 1.75 24.38 -4.92
N SER A 65 2.36 25.42 -4.36
CA SER A 65 2.39 26.75 -4.99
C SER A 65 3.14 26.74 -6.32
N GLU A 66 4.28 26.06 -6.42
CA GLU A 66 5.02 25.86 -7.66
C GLU A 66 4.16 25.15 -8.71
N GLY A 67 3.46 24.08 -8.34
CA GLY A 67 2.57 23.35 -9.24
C GLY A 67 1.44 24.21 -9.79
N ILE A 68 0.77 24.97 -8.94
CA ILE A 68 -0.30 25.90 -9.35
C ILE A 68 0.26 26.97 -10.30
N LYS A 69 1.43 27.55 -9.99
CA LYS A 69 2.09 28.55 -10.85
C LYS A 69 2.51 27.98 -12.20
N ALA A 70 2.86 26.69 -12.24
CA ALA A 70 3.16 25.96 -13.47
C ALA A 70 1.90 25.59 -14.28
N GLY A 71 0.71 25.93 -13.81
CA GLY A 71 -0.56 25.69 -14.51
C GLY A 71 -1.26 24.39 -14.15
N LEU A 72 -0.81 23.65 -13.12
CA LEU A 72 -1.55 22.50 -12.62
C LEU A 72 -2.83 22.96 -11.93
N LEU A 73 -3.92 22.25 -12.21
CA LEU A 73 -5.21 22.50 -11.57
C LEU A 73 -5.22 21.88 -10.17
N THR A 74 -5.86 22.58 -9.23
CA THR A 74 -6.20 21.99 -7.94
C THR A 74 -7.32 20.98 -8.10
N ARG A 75 -7.48 20.08 -7.12
CA ARG A 75 -8.59 19.12 -7.12
C ARG A 75 -9.95 19.81 -7.27
N ALA A 76 -10.13 20.95 -6.59
CA ALA A 76 -11.36 21.75 -6.66
C ALA A 76 -11.57 22.39 -8.05
N GLN A 77 -10.51 22.94 -8.66
CA GLN A 77 -10.59 23.53 -10.00
C GLN A 77 -10.90 22.48 -11.06
N LEU A 78 -10.28 21.30 -10.95
CA LEU A 78 -10.51 20.20 -11.87
C LEU A 78 -11.92 19.62 -11.72
N ALA A 79 -12.41 19.46 -10.49
CA ALA A 79 -13.78 19.03 -10.23
C ALA A 79 -14.80 19.99 -10.85
N LYS A 80 -14.59 21.30 -10.68
CA LYS A 80 -15.45 22.32 -11.31
C LYS A 80 -15.44 22.23 -12.83
N ARG A 81 -14.28 21.98 -13.44
CA ARG A 81 -14.18 21.80 -14.89
C ARG A 81 -14.97 20.59 -15.37
N TYR A 82 -14.88 19.46 -14.68
CA TYR A 82 -15.71 18.30 -15.01
C TYR A 82 -17.19 18.60 -14.85
N GLU A 83 -17.60 19.33 -13.81
CA GLU A 83 -18.99 19.76 -13.64
C GLU A 83 -19.47 20.62 -14.83
N ASP A 84 -18.66 21.58 -15.26
CA ASP A 84 -18.95 22.44 -16.41
C ASP A 84 -18.97 21.65 -17.75
N ASP A 85 -18.18 20.58 -17.87
CA ASP A 85 -18.05 19.73 -19.06
C ASP A 85 -19.06 18.54 -19.09
N GLY A 86 -20.01 18.46 -18.15
CA GLY A 86 -21.09 17.43 -18.13
C GLY A 86 -20.85 16.22 -17.22
N GLY A 87 -19.85 16.31 -16.33
CA GLY A 87 -19.44 15.30 -15.36
C GLY A 87 -18.11 14.63 -15.72
N SER A 88 -17.56 13.88 -14.76
CA SER A 88 -16.32 13.08 -14.95
C SER A 88 -16.54 11.78 -15.71
N LEU A 89 -17.80 11.35 -15.87
CA LEU A 89 -18.20 10.14 -16.58
C LEU A 89 -18.96 10.50 -17.86
N SER A 90 -18.73 9.73 -18.92
CA SER A 90 -19.61 9.70 -20.09
C SER A 90 -21.00 9.17 -19.73
N ASP A 91 -22.01 9.48 -20.55
CA ASP A 91 -23.37 9.01 -20.29
C ASP A 91 -23.48 7.47 -20.33
N SER A 92 -22.70 6.80 -21.20
CA SER A 92 -22.59 5.34 -21.21
C SER A 92 -21.96 4.78 -19.93
N GLU A 93 -20.96 5.46 -19.36
CA GLU A 93 -20.36 5.03 -18.09
C GLU A 93 -21.31 5.25 -16.91
N LYS A 94 -22.11 6.33 -16.93
CA LYS A 94 -23.14 6.57 -15.91
C LYS A 94 -24.23 5.49 -15.95
N GLU A 95 -24.67 5.10 -17.15
CA GLU A 95 -25.64 4.02 -17.34
C GLU A 95 -25.06 2.70 -16.83
N ARG A 96 -23.85 2.33 -17.27
CA ARG A 96 -23.21 1.09 -16.85
C ARG A 96 -22.95 1.05 -15.34
N TYR A 97 -22.47 2.14 -14.75
CA TYR A 97 -22.29 2.25 -13.30
C TYR A 97 -23.61 2.04 -12.55
N SER A 98 -24.71 2.62 -13.05
CA SER A 98 -26.04 2.44 -12.48
C SER A 98 -26.54 1.00 -12.58
N GLU A 99 -26.31 0.34 -13.72
CA GLU A 99 -26.64 -1.08 -13.93
C GLU A 99 -25.88 -1.98 -12.96
N VAL A 100 -24.57 -1.80 -12.85
CA VAL A 100 -23.71 -2.60 -11.96
C VAL A 100 -24.11 -2.39 -10.50
N TYR A 101 -24.40 -1.14 -10.11
CA TYR A 101 -24.86 -0.83 -8.76
C TYR A 101 -26.21 -1.49 -8.43
N LEU A 102 -27.19 -1.43 -9.34
CA LEU A 102 -28.48 -2.10 -9.17
C LEU A 102 -28.34 -3.62 -9.15
N ALA A 103 -27.51 -4.19 -10.04
CA ALA A 103 -27.23 -5.62 -10.06
C ALA A 103 -26.61 -6.09 -8.75
N LEU A 104 -25.65 -5.33 -8.20
CA LEU A 104 -25.04 -5.67 -6.91
C LEU A 104 -26.07 -5.64 -5.78
N PHE A 105 -26.93 -4.62 -5.74
CA PHE A 105 -28.01 -4.54 -4.75
C PHE A 105 -29.00 -5.72 -4.85
N GLU A 106 -29.36 -6.12 -6.07
CA GLU A 106 -30.21 -7.31 -6.29
C GLU A 106 -29.54 -8.59 -5.78
N LYS A 107 -28.24 -8.76 -6.05
CA LYS A 107 -27.46 -9.91 -5.57
C LYS A 107 -27.33 -9.90 -4.05
N GLU A 108 -27.13 -8.76 -3.42
CA GLU A 108 -27.13 -8.63 -1.96
C GLU A 108 -28.47 -9.03 -1.33
N ASN A 109 -29.59 -8.63 -1.96
CA ASN A 109 -30.92 -9.08 -1.52
C ASN A 109 -31.09 -10.60 -1.69
N GLN A 110 -30.63 -11.16 -2.81
CA GLN A 110 -30.65 -12.61 -3.05
C GLN A 110 -29.79 -13.36 -2.01
N LEU A 111 -28.60 -12.84 -1.67
CA LEU A 111 -27.75 -13.39 -0.61
C LEU A 111 -28.49 -13.48 0.72
N GLN A 112 -29.16 -12.39 1.13
CA GLN A 112 -29.95 -12.36 2.36
C GLN A 112 -31.08 -13.39 2.34
N ARG A 113 -31.78 -13.55 1.21
CA ARG A 113 -32.84 -14.54 1.05
C ARG A 113 -32.33 -15.97 1.19
N TYR A 114 -31.17 -16.29 0.59
CA TYR A 114 -30.54 -17.60 0.72
C TYR A 114 -30.02 -17.86 2.13
N GLN A 115 -29.43 -16.86 2.79
CA GLN A 115 -28.96 -16.96 4.17
C GLN A 115 -30.11 -17.26 5.14
N LEU A 116 -31.26 -16.60 4.98
CA LEU A 116 -32.49 -16.85 5.76
C LEU A 116 -33.21 -18.15 5.34
N ASN A 117 -32.70 -18.85 4.33
CA ASN A 117 -33.28 -20.05 3.72
C ASN A 117 -34.79 -19.90 3.43
N LEU A 118 -35.20 -18.75 2.90
CA LEU A 118 -36.61 -18.49 2.57
C LEU A 118 -37.16 -19.47 1.53
N GLU A 119 -36.27 -20.11 0.77
CA GLU A 119 -36.57 -21.09 -0.28
C GLU A 119 -36.57 -22.54 0.22
N LYS A 120 -36.31 -22.77 1.52
CA LYS A 120 -36.29 -24.10 2.15
C LYS A 120 -35.41 -25.12 1.40
N MET A 121 -34.25 -24.66 0.96
CA MET A 121 -33.25 -25.47 0.26
C MET A 121 -32.50 -26.36 1.26
N SER A 122 -31.89 -27.44 0.76
CA SER A 122 -30.96 -28.23 1.56
C SER A 122 -29.71 -27.41 1.93
N ASP A 123 -28.99 -27.84 2.96
CA ASP A 123 -27.78 -27.12 3.43
C ASP A 123 -26.66 -27.13 2.38
N GLU A 124 -26.56 -28.17 1.56
CA GLU A 124 -25.59 -28.30 0.48
C GLU A 124 -25.94 -27.36 -0.69
N GLU A 125 -27.16 -27.44 -1.23
CA GLU A 125 -27.62 -26.55 -2.31
C GLU A 125 -27.57 -25.07 -1.91
N LYS A 126 -27.87 -24.77 -0.63
CA LYS A 126 -27.77 -23.42 -0.09
C LYS A 126 -26.32 -22.92 -0.11
N LYS A 127 -25.35 -23.74 0.31
CA LYS A 127 -23.93 -23.38 0.29
C LYS A 127 -23.45 -23.14 -1.13
N ASP A 128 -23.80 -24.02 -2.06
CA ASP A 128 -23.40 -23.90 -3.46
C ASP A 128 -23.93 -22.60 -4.09
N LYS A 129 -25.22 -22.30 -3.91
CA LYS A 129 -25.81 -21.05 -4.42
C LYS A 129 -25.23 -19.80 -3.76
N ILE A 130 -24.96 -19.84 -2.45
CA ILE A 130 -24.29 -18.72 -1.77
C ILE A 130 -22.89 -18.52 -2.33
N SER A 131 -22.13 -19.59 -2.55
CA SER A 131 -20.77 -19.50 -3.09
C SER A 131 -20.74 -18.90 -4.50
N ALA A 132 -21.61 -19.38 -5.40
CA ALA A 132 -21.75 -18.83 -6.76
C ALA A 132 -22.14 -17.35 -6.74
N LEU A 133 -23.08 -16.98 -5.86
CA LEU A 133 -23.53 -15.60 -5.74
C LEU A 133 -22.45 -14.68 -5.17
N LEU A 134 -21.61 -15.16 -4.25
CA LEU A 134 -20.47 -14.40 -3.73
C LEU A 134 -19.43 -14.13 -4.83
N ILE A 135 -19.20 -15.07 -5.75
CA ILE A 135 -18.33 -14.86 -6.90
C ILE A 135 -18.90 -13.75 -7.80
N GLU A 136 -20.18 -13.83 -8.18
CA GLU A 136 -20.83 -12.79 -8.98
C GLU A 136 -20.81 -11.41 -8.31
N MET A 137 -21.03 -11.35 -7.00
CA MET A 137 -20.91 -10.11 -6.22
C MET A 137 -19.47 -9.58 -6.21
N SER A 138 -18.48 -10.46 -6.15
CA SER A 138 -17.07 -10.08 -6.22
C SER A 138 -16.73 -9.45 -7.57
N ASP A 139 -17.23 -10.03 -8.67
CA ASP A 139 -17.02 -9.47 -10.01
C ASP A 139 -17.69 -8.09 -10.16
N LEU A 140 -18.93 -7.92 -9.69
CA LEU A 140 -19.62 -6.62 -9.72
C LEU A 140 -18.92 -5.57 -8.85
N ARG A 141 -18.39 -5.96 -7.68
CA ARG A 141 -17.59 -5.07 -6.82
C ARG A 141 -16.29 -4.67 -7.49
N ARG A 142 -15.62 -5.59 -8.19
CA ARG A 142 -14.41 -5.27 -8.98
C ARG A 142 -14.73 -4.24 -10.05
N GLU A 143 -15.83 -4.41 -10.78
CA GLU A 143 -16.25 -3.44 -11.81
C GLU A 143 -16.58 -2.05 -11.20
N LEU A 144 -17.25 -1.98 -10.05
CA LEU A 144 -17.44 -0.70 -9.33
C LEU A 144 -16.12 -0.07 -8.89
N GLN A 145 -15.20 -0.88 -8.38
CA GLN A 145 -13.88 -0.42 -7.97
C GLN A 145 -13.08 0.12 -9.17
N GLU A 146 -13.23 -0.47 -10.36
CA GLU A 146 -12.64 0.04 -11.60
C GLU A 146 -13.18 1.42 -11.98
N PHE A 147 -14.50 1.67 -11.82
CA PHE A 147 -15.09 3.00 -12.01
C PHE A 147 -14.57 4.02 -10.99
N GLU A 148 -14.43 3.64 -9.72
CA GLU A 148 -13.88 4.53 -8.70
C GLU A 148 -12.40 4.82 -8.96
N ALA A 149 -11.63 3.82 -9.38
CA ALA A 149 -10.23 3.96 -9.75
C ALA A 149 -10.06 4.88 -10.96
N SER A 150 -10.88 4.73 -12.00
CA SER A 150 -10.83 5.59 -13.19
C SER A 150 -11.17 7.05 -12.83
N GLN A 151 -12.18 7.26 -11.98
CA GLN A 151 -12.50 8.60 -11.48
C GLN A 151 -11.38 9.18 -10.61
N SER A 152 -10.77 8.38 -9.74
CA SER A 152 -9.66 8.83 -8.91
C SER A 152 -8.46 9.22 -9.78
N ALA A 153 -8.16 8.44 -10.82
CA ALA A 153 -7.06 8.67 -11.75
C ALA A 153 -7.15 10.03 -12.45
N LEU A 154 -8.37 10.55 -12.68
CA LEU A 154 -8.58 11.89 -13.21
C LEU A 154 -7.94 12.98 -12.34
N PHE A 155 -7.79 12.74 -11.04
CA PHE A 155 -7.23 13.69 -10.08
C PHE A 155 -5.74 13.44 -9.78
N ASP A 156 -5.10 12.43 -10.37
CA ASP A 156 -3.70 12.10 -10.09
C ASP A 156 -2.72 13.17 -10.57
N GLN A 157 -3.11 13.94 -11.59
CA GLN A 157 -2.31 15.02 -12.14
C GLN A 157 -2.54 16.37 -11.46
N THR A 158 -3.32 16.41 -10.38
CA THR A 158 -3.56 17.65 -9.64
C THR A 158 -2.30 18.21 -8.98
N ALA A 159 -2.30 19.51 -8.73
CA ALA A 159 -1.20 20.18 -8.05
C ALA A 159 -0.93 19.57 -6.66
N GLU A 160 -1.99 19.21 -5.93
CA GLU A 160 -1.92 18.55 -4.63
C GLU A 160 -1.24 17.18 -4.72
N ASN A 161 -1.67 16.30 -5.64
CA ASN A 161 -1.06 14.98 -5.78
C ASN A 161 0.42 15.07 -6.18
N ARG A 162 0.77 15.99 -7.09
CA ARG A 162 2.18 16.23 -7.46
C ARG A 162 3.01 16.74 -6.29
N ALA A 163 2.48 17.66 -5.49
CA ALA A 163 3.16 18.15 -4.29
C ALA A 163 3.30 17.05 -3.23
N LYS A 164 2.25 16.26 -3.01
CA LYS A 164 2.22 15.11 -2.10
C LYS A 164 3.34 14.12 -2.42
N ASN A 165 3.46 13.70 -3.68
CA ASN A 165 4.47 12.74 -4.10
C ASN A 165 5.90 13.28 -3.90
N LYS A 166 6.13 14.57 -4.19
CA LYS A 166 7.42 15.21 -3.89
C LYS A 166 7.71 15.26 -2.39
N THR A 167 6.70 15.50 -1.56
CA THR A 167 6.85 15.51 -0.10
C THR A 167 7.14 14.12 0.46
N ILE A 168 6.52 13.06 -0.09
CA ILE A 168 6.86 11.68 0.26
C ILE A 168 8.33 11.40 -0.05
N MET A 169 8.79 11.77 -1.24
CA MET A 169 10.22 11.63 -1.58
C MET A 169 11.11 12.43 -0.62
N TRP A 170 10.72 13.67 -0.29
CA TRP A 170 11.43 14.46 0.72
C TRP A 170 11.53 13.70 2.05
N TRP A 171 10.46 13.05 2.52
CA TRP A 171 10.49 12.21 3.72
C TRP A 171 11.43 11.02 3.59
N VAL A 172 11.44 10.32 2.44
CA VAL A 172 12.40 9.23 2.16
C VAL A 172 13.83 9.72 2.37
N LEU A 173 14.18 10.87 1.78
CA LEU A 173 15.51 11.46 1.85
C LEU A 173 15.91 11.94 3.27
N GLN A 174 14.94 12.25 4.12
CA GLN A 174 15.20 12.71 5.50
C GLN A 174 15.20 11.59 6.54
N LEU A 175 14.44 10.50 6.31
CA LEU A 175 14.17 9.50 7.32
C LEU A 175 14.92 8.18 7.10
N ALA A 176 15.38 7.89 5.88
CA ALA A 176 16.07 6.65 5.56
C ALA A 176 17.48 6.59 6.20
N ASN A 177 17.74 5.52 6.94
CA ASN A 177 19.05 5.21 7.51
C ASN A 177 19.40 3.75 7.20
N VAL A 178 20.67 3.48 6.93
CA VAL A 178 21.21 2.14 6.64
C VAL A 178 22.32 1.81 7.63
N GLU A 179 22.52 0.52 7.91
CA GLU A 179 23.66 0.05 8.68
C GLU A 179 24.97 0.57 8.08
N LYS A 180 25.82 1.12 8.93
CA LYS A 180 27.10 1.69 8.54
C LYS A 180 28.07 0.62 8.06
N THR A 181 28.46 0.70 6.79
CA THR A 181 29.55 -0.12 6.24
C THR A 181 30.89 0.37 6.79
N CYS A 182 31.37 -0.21 7.88
CA CYS A 182 32.75 0.02 8.32
C CYS A 182 33.72 -0.56 7.28
N GLY A 183 34.61 0.27 6.73
CA GLY A 183 35.61 -0.14 5.71
C GLY A 183 36.64 -1.17 6.17
N GLU A 184 36.64 -1.51 7.46
CA GLU A 184 37.14 -2.78 7.95
C GLU A 184 35.91 -3.62 8.23
N TRP A 185 35.75 -4.73 7.51
CA TRP A 185 34.79 -5.78 7.83
C TRP A 185 35.12 -6.32 9.22
N LYS A 186 34.77 -5.57 10.27
CA LYS A 186 34.51 -6.15 11.56
C LYS A 186 33.35 -7.06 11.27
N ASP A 187 33.60 -8.36 11.32
CA ASP A 187 32.62 -9.42 11.40
C ASP A 187 31.53 -8.98 12.39
N TYR A 188 30.50 -8.28 11.89
CA TYR A 188 29.30 -7.97 12.65
C TYR A 188 28.53 -9.28 12.72
N HIS A 189 29.06 -10.23 13.48
CA HIS A 189 28.41 -11.34 14.16
C HIS A 189 27.49 -12.30 13.37
N TRP A 190 27.22 -12.10 12.09
CA TRP A 190 26.28 -12.93 11.32
C TRP A 190 26.94 -14.16 10.68
N TYR A 191 28.24 -14.09 10.36
CA TYR A 191 28.91 -15.18 9.63
C TYR A 191 29.90 -16.02 10.47
N ASN A 192 30.35 -15.59 11.65
CA ASN A 192 31.56 -16.19 12.24
C ASN A 192 31.60 -16.41 13.77
N LYS A 193 30.47 -16.62 14.45
CA LYS A 193 30.55 -17.09 15.85
C LYS A 193 29.39 -18.00 16.25
N GLU A 194 29.74 -19.25 16.56
CA GLU A 194 29.09 -19.99 17.63
C GLU A 194 28.94 -19.03 18.83
N LEU A 195 27.73 -18.54 19.07
CA LEU A 195 27.40 -17.73 20.25
C LEU A 195 27.61 -18.60 21.49
N LYS A 196 28.82 -18.57 22.04
CA LYS A 196 29.08 -19.06 23.39
C LYS A 196 28.73 -17.94 24.37
N GLY A 197 27.54 -18.03 24.97
CA GLY A 197 27.11 -17.19 26.08
C GLY A 197 25.92 -16.30 25.75
N ASP A 198 25.14 -15.96 26.78
CA ASP A 198 23.92 -15.14 26.78
C ASP A 198 24.15 -13.65 26.41
N GLU A 199 25.14 -13.34 25.58
CA GLU A 199 25.43 -11.97 25.13
C GLU A 199 24.59 -11.65 23.89
N LYS A 200 23.68 -10.68 24.04
CA LYS A 200 22.91 -10.15 22.91
C LYS A 200 23.86 -9.46 21.93
N PRO A 201 23.71 -9.68 20.61
CA PRO A 201 24.50 -8.96 19.61
C PRO A 201 24.25 -7.45 19.74
N GLU A 202 25.33 -6.67 19.71
CA GLU A 202 25.24 -5.20 19.66
C GLU A 202 24.53 -4.78 18.37
N GLU A 203 23.57 -3.84 18.47
CA GLU A 203 22.90 -3.32 17.28
C GLU A 203 23.90 -2.56 16.39
N PRO A 204 23.80 -2.70 15.06
CA PRO A 204 24.69 -1.98 14.15
C PRO A 204 24.51 -0.47 14.27
N ASP A 205 25.62 0.26 14.14
CA ASP A 205 25.59 1.71 13.99
C ASP A 205 24.88 2.05 12.68
N MET A 206 24.01 3.07 12.73
CA MET A 206 23.22 3.51 11.57
C MET A 206 23.72 4.85 11.06
N GLU A 207 23.71 5.04 9.74
CA GLU A 207 23.96 6.32 9.09
C GLU A 207 22.85 6.69 8.12
N ALA A 208 22.73 7.99 7.82
CA ALA A 208 21.75 8.47 6.85
C ALA A 208 22.07 7.90 5.47
N LEU A 209 21.08 7.30 4.80
CA LEU A 209 21.26 6.70 3.49
C LEU A 209 21.62 7.76 2.44
N PHE A 210 20.91 8.88 2.47
CA PHE A 210 21.10 9.99 1.55
C PHE A 210 21.92 11.10 2.23
N ILE A 211 23.21 11.12 1.91
CA ILE A 211 24.17 12.09 2.46
C ILE A 211 24.10 13.38 1.65
N GLY A 212 24.04 14.51 2.34
CA GLY A 212 23.99 15.84 1.73
C GLY A 212 23.59 16.90 2.76
N GLU A 213 24.09 18.12 2.58
CA GLU A 213 23.74 19.28 3.41
C GLU A 213 22.39 19.87 3.00
N ASP A 214 22.09 19.85 1.70
CA ASP A 214 20.85 20.33 1.11
C ASP A 214 20.05 19.21 0.44
N LEU A 215 18.85 19.55 -0.03
CA LEU A 215 17.95 18.60 -0.68
C LEU A 215 18.47 18.13 -2.03
N ASP A 216 19.16 18.99 -2.78
CA ASP A 216 19.61 18.70 -4.15
C ASP A 216 20.76 17.69 -4.14
N GLN A 217 21.66 17.78 -3.16
CA GLN A 217 22.71 16.79 -2.93
C GLN A 217 22.11 15.43 -2.56
N LYS A 218 21.09 15.42 -1.69
CA LYS A 218 20.40 14.18 -1.31
C LYS A 218 19.66 13.54 -2.49
N LEU A 219 19.03 14.36 -3.33
CA LEU A 219 18.40 13.91 -4.58
C LEU A 219 19.45 13.33 -5.54
N SER A 220 20.58 14.00 -5.72
CA SER A 220 21.67 13.48 -6.56
C SER A 220 22.14 12.11 -6.07
N LYS A 221 22.27 11.94 -4.75
CA LYS A 221 22.61 10.63 -4.16
C LYS A 221 21.52 9.59 -4.38
N TYR A 222 20.25 9.99 -4.34
CA TYR A 222 19.13 9.11 -4.65
C TYR A 222 19.18 8.65 -6.11
N ASP A 223 19.33 9.59 -7.05
CA ASP A 223 19.40 9.30 -8.49
C ASP A 223 20.57 8.34 -8.79
N GLU A 224 21.75 8.58 -8.18
CA GLU A 224 22.91 7.68 -8.30
C GLU A 224 22.63 6.24 -7.83
N LEU A 225 21.82 6.06 -6.78
CA LEU A 225 21.51 4.74 -6.24
C LEU A 225 20.40 4.05 -7.03
N GLU A 226 19.39 4.80 -7.47
CA GLU A 226 18.28 4.29 -8.30
C GLU A 226 18.74 3.90 -9.72
N GLU A 227 19.66 4.66 -10.30
CA GLU A 227 20.27 4.34 -11.60
C GLU A 227 21.34 3.24 -11.50
N SER A 228 21.67 2.79 -10.28
CA SER A 228 22.62 1.69 -10.10
C SER A 228 21.97 0.34 -10.44
N GLU A 229 22.71 -0.54 -11.08
CA GLU A 229 22.29 -1.94 -11.32
C GLU A 229 22.38 -2.81 -10.04
N ASP A 230 22.61 -2.20 -8.87
CA ASP A 230 22.69 -2.91 -7.59
C ASP A 230 21.26 -3.21 -7.09
N LEU A 231 20.85 -4.47 -7.22
CA LEU A 231 19.54 -4.98 -6.79
C LEU A 231 19.23 -4.63 -5.32
N PHE A 232 20.26 -4.59 -4.47
CA PHE A 232 20.10 -4.21 -3.07
C PHE A 232 19.57 -2.79 -2.92
N TRP A 233 20.11 -1.82 -3.68
CA TRP A 233 19.67 -0.44 -3.60
C TRP A 233 18.27 -0.25 -4.20
N ASN A 234 17.97 -0.93 -5.29
CA ASN A 234 16.65 -0.91 -5.91
C ASN A 234 15.57 -1.45 -4.95
N GLU A 235 15.82 -2.59 -4.32
CA GLU A 235 14.90 -3.15 -3.32
C GLU A 235 14.78 -2.24 -2.08
N THR A 236 15.90 -1.70 -1.59
CA THR A 236 15.93 -0.80 -0.44
C THR A 236 15.11 0.46 -0.68
N ILE A 237 15.32 1.11 -1.83
CA ILE A 237 14.60 2.34 -2.21
C ILE A 237 13.11 2.07 -2.40
N LYS A 238 12.76 0.96 -3.07
CA LYS A 238 11.36 0.53 -3.24
C LYS A 238 10.66 0.35 -1.89
N LYS A 239 11.25 -0.41 -0.97
CA LYS A 239 10.73 -0.63 0.38
C LYS A 239 10.59 0.67 1.16
N LEU A 240 11.61 1.53 1.13
CA LEU A 240 11.57 2.84 1.79
C LEU A 240 10.43 3.72 1.26
N ALA A 241 10.29 3.83 -0.06
CA ALA A 241 9.23 4.61 -0.69
C ALA A 241 7.85 4.07 -0.29
N TYR A 242 7.70 2.75 -0.24
CA TYR A 242 6.44 2.10 0.13
C TYR A 242 6.07 2.37 1.60
N PHE A 243 6.96 2.03 2.54
CA PHE A 243 6.69 2.22 3.97
C PHE A 243 6.47 3.68 4.35
N ILE A 244 7.25 4.61 3.78
CA ILE A 244 7.11 6.03 4.07
C ILE A 244 5.83 6.60 3.45
N SER A 245 5.37 6.07 2.31
CA SER A 245 4.07 6.44 1.74
C SER A 245 2.90 6.07 2.65
N TYR A 246 2.90 4.83 3.18
CA TYR A 246 1.88 4.35 4.12
C TYR A 246 1.91 5.11 5.45
N TRP A 247 3.11 5.41 5.95
CA TRP A 247 3.25 6.25 7.13
C TRP A 247 2.71 7.67 6.89
N TYR A 248 3.08 8.29 5.77
CA TYR A 248 2.66 9.65 5.44
C TYR A 248 1.16 9.77 5.18
N SER A 249 0.50 8.72 4.67
CA SER A 249 -0.96 8.66 4.54
C SER A 249 -1.69 8.35 5.85
N GLY A 250 -0.98 8.08 6.95
CA GLY A 250 -1.56 7.69 8.24
C GLY A 250 -2.07 6.25 8.27
N GLN A 251 -1.63 5.40 7.34
CA GLN A 251 -2.01 3.99 7.25
C GLN A 251 -1.06 3.06 8.02
N ALA A 252 0.12 3.55 8.43
CA ALA A 252 1.06 2.82 9.26
C ALA A 252 1.66 3.71 10.35
N GLU A 253 1.40 3.39 11.63
CA GLU A 253 1.93 4.13 12.77
C GLU A 253 2.65 3.24 13.80
N THR A 254 2.26 1.97 13.89
CA THR A 254 2.88 0.97 14.78
C THR A 254 3.73 -0.03 14.02
N GLU A 255 4.59 -0.74 14.75
CA GLU A 255 5.43 -1.80 14.19
C GLU A 255 4.59 -2.88 13.48
N GLU A 256 3.47 -3.25 14.07
CA GLU A 256 2.54 -4.23 13.50
C GLU A 256 1.88 -3.74 12.21
N ASP A 257 1.67 -2.43 12.06
CA ASP A 257 1.16 -1.87 10.81
C ASP A 257 2.20 -2.01 9.70
N PHE A 258 3.46 -1.68 9.98
CA PHE A 258 4.54 -1.81 9.00
C PHE A 258 4.79 -3.27 8.60
N GLN A 259 4.70 -4.22 9.54
CA GLN A 259 4.82 -5.65 9.23
C GLN A 259 3.72 -6.11 8.25
N ARG A 260 2.47 -5.68 8.43
CA ARG A 260 1.40 -6.01 7.48
C ARG A 260 1.66 -5.41 6.09
N VAL A 261 2.24 -4.21 6.04
CA VAL A 261 2.62 -3.56 4.78
C VAL A 261 3.76 -4.33 4.10
N GLU A 262 4.73 -4.84 4.86
CA GLU A 262 5.86 -5.65 4.37
C GLU A 262 5.40 -7.02 3.84
N GLU A 263 4.52 -7.70 4.57
CA GLU A 263 3.92 -8.98 4.13
C GLU A 263 3.19 -8.81 2.80
N PHE A 264 2.39 -7.75 2.66
CA PHE A 264 1.68 -7.45 1.43
C PHE A 264 2.62 -7.17 0.25
N LEU A 265 3.69 -6.40 0.48
CA LEU A 265 4.70 -6.12 -0.53
C LEU A 265 5.39 -7.41 -1.01
N THR A 266 5.73 -8.30 -0.08
CA THR A 266 6.39 -9.58 -0.39
C THR A 266 5.47 -10.49 -1.20
N THR A 267 4.18 -10.57 -0.82
CA THR A 267 3.19 -11.38 -1.54
C THR A 267 3.01 -10.89 -2.98
N GLN A 268 2.96 -9.56 -3.21
CA GLN A 268 2.87 -9.01 -4.56
C GLN A 268 4.10 -9.34 -5.42
N GLU A 269 5.29 -9.35 -4.83
CA GLU A 269 6.51 -9.72 -5.54
C GLU A 269 6.54 -11.20 -5.93
N GLU A 270 5.99 -12.08 -5.09
CA GLU A 270 5.81 -13.50 -5.41
C GLU A 270 4.83 -13.68 -6.58
N ASP A 271 3.68 -13.02 -6.54
CA ASP A 271 2.67 -13.06 -7.62
C ASP A 271 3.22 -12.51 -8.96
N GLU A 272 4.01 -11.42 -8.93
CA GLU A 272 4.67 -10.87 -10.11
C GLU A 272 5.83 -11.75 -10.63
N GLY A 273 6.47 -12.52 -9.75
CA GLY A 273 7.54 -13.46 -10.08
C GLY A 273 7.03 -14.75 -10.72
N GLU A 274 5.91 -15.28 -10.25
CA GLU A 274 5.22 -16.43 -10.84
C GLU A 274 4.60 -16.07 -12.21
N GLY A 275 4.11 -14.84 -12.39
CA GLY A 275 3.60 -14.35 -13.68
C GLY A 275 4.67 -14.16 -14.77
N LYS A 276 5.96 -14.12 -14.42
CA LYS A 276 7.08 -13.95 -15.38
C LYS A 276 7.70 -15.26 -15.86
N THR A 277 7.34 -16.41 -15.30
CA THR A 277 7.93 -17.71 -15.71
C THR A 277 7.23 -18.40 -16.88
N GLU A 278 6.09 -17.88 -17.37
CA GLU A 278 5.38 -18.43 -18.55
C GLU A 278 5.40 -17.51 -19.79
N GLY A 279 6.18 -16.41 -19.79
CA GLY A 279 6.04 -15.33 -20.78
C GLY A 279 7.23 -15.02 -21.70
N GLU A 280 8.28 -15.84 -21.76
CA GLU A 280 9.42 -15.59 -22.67
C GLU A 280 9.84 -16.84 -23.46
N ALA A 281 8.90 -17.35 -24.26
CA ALA A 281 9.23 -18.01 -25.53
C ALA A 281 7.99 -17.98 -26.42
N GLU A 282 7.93 -17.02 -27.36
CA GLU A 282 7.69 -17.28 -28.79
C GLU A 282 7.29 -16.01 -29.55
N GLY A 283 8.17 -15.60 -30.47
CA GLY A 283 7.81 -14.78 -31.62
C GLY A 283 7.63 -15.66 -32.86
N GLU A 284 6.38 -15.74 -33.33
CA GLU A 284 5.86 -16.03 -34.68
C GLU A 284 6.38 -17.25 -35.48
N THR A 285 5.49 -18.23 -35.74
CA THR A 285 4.87 -18.43 -37.09
C THR A 285 3.69 -19.44 -37.11
N LYS A 286 2.64 -19.05 -37.88
CA LYS A 286 1.42 -19.73 -38.36
C LYS A 286 1.36 -21.27 -38.50
N ALA A 287 0.25 -21.90 -38.05
CA ALA A 287 -0.87 -22.47 -38.83
C ALA A 287 -1.50 -23.79 -38.27
N GLU A 288 -2.84 -23.82 -38.29
CA GLU A 288 -3.79 -24.97 -38.37
C GLU A 288 -4.01 -25.96 -37.20
N ASP A 289 -5.21 -25.82 -36.62
CA ASP A 289 -6.27 -26.82 -36.37
C ASP A 289 -5.91 -28.24 -35.86
N LYS A 290 -6.28 -28.54 -34.60
CA LYS A 290 -7.20 -29.65 -34.29
C LYS A 290 -7.66 -29.71 -32.82
N THR A 291 -8.86 -30.26 -32.73
CA THR A 291 -9.81 -30.53 -31.65
C THR A 291 -9.41 -31.57 -30.58
N GLU A 292 -10.17 -31.51 -29.47
CA GLU A 292 -10.65 -32.59 -28.58
C GLU A 292 -9.88 -32.98 -27.28
N ASP A 293 -10.53 -32.64 -26.16
CA ASP A 293 -10.93 -33.46 -24.98
C ASP A 293 -9.94 -34.39 -24.25
N LYS A 294 -9.76 -34.11 -22.93
CA LYS A 294 -10.14 -34.96 -21.77
C LYS A 294 -9.65 -34.33 -20.46
N ALA A 295 -10.52 -33.95 -19.54
CA ALA A 295 -11.15 -34.80 -18.52
C ALA A 295 -10.19 -35.29 -17.41
N GLU A 296 -10.27 -34.57 -16.28
CA GLU A 296 -10.65 -35.06 -14.95
C GLU A 296 -9.85 -36.23 -14.30
N SER A 297 -9.28 -35.95 -13.12
CA SER A 297 -9.07 -36.95 -12.07
C SER A 297 -8.85 -36.26 -10.71
N THR A 298 -9.94 -36.16 -9.97
CA THR A 298 -10.04 -35.94 -8.53
C THR A 298 -9.42 -37.10 -7.72
N LYS A 299 -8.84 -36.79 -6.55
CA LYS A 299 -9.18 -37.45 -5.27
C LYS A 299 -8.48 -36.84 -4.05
N ASP A 300 -9.31 -36.32 -3.12
CA ASP A 300 -9.44 -36.65 -1.68
C ASP A 300 -8.17 -37.10 -0.94
N THR A 301 -7.82 -36.66 0.28
CA THR A 301 -8.59 -36.34 1.51
C THR A 301 -7.49 -35.78 2.48
N GLU A 302 -7.70 -34.98 3.52
CA GLU A 302 -8.47 -35.30 4.72
C GLU A 302 -8.45 -34.10 5.70
N GLU A 303 -9.59 -33.97 6.35
CA GLU A 303 -10.06 -33.08 7.41
C GLU A 303 -9.13 -32.90 8.63
N LYS A 304 -9.08 -31.68 9.19
CA LYS A 304 -9.18 -31.47 10.66
C LYS A 304 -9.49 -30.01 11.03
N ASN A 305 -10.75 -29.79 11.39
CA ASN A 305 -11.24 -28.65 12.17
C ASN A 305 -10.99 -28.92 13.66
N PRO A 306 -10.87 -27.89 14.54
CA PRO A 306 -12.04 -27.61 15.37
C PRO A 306 -12.28 -26.13 15.72
N LYS A 307 -13.54 -25.72 15.52
CA LYS A 307 -14.43 -24.97 16.44
C LYS A 307 -13.81 -23.96 17.41
N ASN A 308 -14.23 -22.70 17.29
CA ASN A 308 -14.88 -21.99 18.40
C ASN A 308 -15.79 -20.86 17.89
N GLU A 309 -17.00 -20.83 18.42
CA GLU A 309 -18.08 -19.87 18.16
C GLU A 309 -18.56 -19.33 19.54
N PRO A 310 -19.44 -18.32 19.63
CA PRO A 310 -19.12 -16.89 19.61
C PRO A 310 -19.46 -16.21 20.96
N LYS A 311 -18.94 -14.99 21.20
CA LYS A 311 -19.44 -14.12 22.27
C LYS A 311 -20.15 -12.89 21.68
N LYS A 312 -21.38 -12.74 22.17
CA LYS A 312 -22.37 -11.68 21.93
C LYS A 312 -21.87 -10.31 22.37
N GLU A 313 -22.13 -9.27 21.58
CA GLU A 313 -22.34 -7.92 22.11
C GLU A 313 -23.39 -7.13 21.30
N VAL A 314 -24.54 -6.99 21.96
CA VAL A 314 -25.56 -5.94 21.98
C VAL A 314 -25.68 -4.94 20.80
N LEU A 315 -26.81 -5.07 20.07
CA LEU A 315 -27.42 -4.06 19.21
C LEU A 315 -27.88 -2.81 20.00
N VAL A 316 -27.40 -1.63 19.60
CA VAL A 316 -28.03 -0.34 19.95
C VAL A 316 -28.92 0.11 18.78
N LYS A 317 -30.20 0.38 19.08
CA LYS A 317 -31.22 0.84 18.12
C LYS A 317 -31.00 2.32 17.75
N PRO A 318 -31.32 2.74 16.52
CA PRO A 318 -31.38 4.15 16.15
C PRO A 318 -32.67 4.81 16.67
N GLU A 319 -32.54 5.97 17.32
CA GLU A 319 -33.66 6.82 17.72
C GLU A 319 -34.32 7.48 16.51
N LYS A 320 -35.65 7.38 16.48
CA LYS A 320 -36.55 8.12 15.59
C LYS A 320 -36.60 9.58 16.01
N THR A 321 -36.49 10.51 15.06
CA THR A 321 -37.04 11.87 15.22
C THR A 321 -38.38 11.93 14.51
N GLU A 322 -39.46 11.91 15.29
CA GLU A 322 -40.83 12.13 14.84
C GLU A 322 -41.10 13.63 14.66
N GLU A 323 -41.60 13.95 13.47
CA GLU A 323 -42.34 15.13 13.11
C GLU A 323 -43.63 15.25 13.98
N LYS A 324 -43.86 16.40 14.62
CA LYS A 324 -45.16 16.76 15.21
C LYS A 324 -45.59 18.16 14.76
N ALA A 325 -46.61 18.16 13.92
CA ALA A 325 -47.49 19.29 13.66
C ALA A 325 -48.69 19.31 14.64
N LYS A 326 -49.37 20.48 14.68
CA LYS A 326 -50.63 20.89 15.36
C LYS A 326 -50.44 21.59 16.71
N GLY A 327 -51.07 22.75 16.99
CA GLY A 327 -52.02 23.54 16.22
C GLY A 327 -52.51 24.77 17.01
N ASP A 328 -53.09 25.72 16.25
CA ASP A 328 -54.12 26.72 16.56
C ASP A 328 -54.29 27.34 17.96
N ALA A 329 -54.25 28.69 18.02
CA ALA A 329 -55.43 29.49 18.38
C ALA A 329 -55.17 31.00 18.21
N ALA A 330 -56.10 31.66 17.52
CA ALA A 330 -56.21 33.11 17.33
C ALA A 330 -56.64 33.85 18.61
N ASP A 331 -56.31 35.14 18.72
CA ASP A 331 -57.26 36.26 18.54
C ASP A 331 -56.79 37.56 19.25
N LYS A 332 -57.13 38.70 18.60
CA LYS A 332 -57.28 40.08 19.12
C LYS A 332 -56.08 41.02 19.36
N LYS A 333 -55.99 41.96 18.39
CA LYS A 333 -56.36 43.40 18.48
C LYS A 333 -55.29 44.47 18.75
N GLU A 334 -55.45 45.52 17.94
CA GLU A 334 -55.19 46.96 18.17
C GLU A 334 -53.78 47.53 17.89
N GLU A 335 -53.66 48.07 16.67
CA GLU A 335 -52.93 49.32 16.33
C GLU A 335 -53.36 50.51 17.24
N PRO A 336 -52.74 51.71 17.18
CA PRO A 336 -51.45 52.11 16.59
C PRO A 336 -50.63 53.07 17.51
N ALA A 337 -49.35 53.31 17.22
CA ALA A 337 -48.74 54.63 17.51
C ALA A 337 -47.50 54.92 16.66
N LYS A 338 -47.53 56.14 16.11
CA LYS A 338 -46.62 56.75 15.15
C LYS A 338 -45.25 57.14 15.72
N GLN A 339 -44.33 57.35 14.77
CA GLN A 339 -43.43 58.50 14.60
C GLN A 339 -41.95 58.39 15.01
N LYS A 340 -41.11 58.61 13.98
CA LYS A 340 -39.90 59.46 13.92
C LYS A 340 -38.68 58.93 14.69
N ASN A 341 -37.47 58.86 14.14
CA ASN A 341 -36.79 59.83 13.29
C ASN A 341 -35.64 59.17 12.49
N GLN A 342 -35.23 59.92 11.47
CA GLN A 342 -34.23 59.69 10.42
C GLN A 342 -32.76 59.46 10.87
N PRO A 343 -31.91 59.01 9.92
CA PRO A 343 -30.54 58.56 10.15
C PRO A 343 -29.49 59.66 9.90
N ALA A 344 -28.26 59.37 10.31
CA ALA A 344 -27.04 59.79 9.61
C ALA A 344 -26.03 58.65 9.71
#